data_AF-A0A9E5L1K8-F1
#
_entry.id   AF-A0A9E5L1K8-F1
#
_cell.length_a   1.000
_cell.length_b   1.000
_cell.length_c   1.000
_cell.angle_alpha   90.00
_cell.angle_beta   90.00
_cell.angle_gamma   90.00
#
_symmetry.space_group_name_H-M   'P 1'
#
loop_
_entity.id
_entity.type
_entity.pdbx_description
1 polymer ?
#
loop_
_entity_poly.entity_id
_entity_poly.type
_entity_poly.pdbx_seq_one_letter_code
_entity_poly.pdbx_strand_id
1 'polypeptide(L)'
;GVSEIDSIMKMGMAHPMGPLQLAYFIGLDVCLSILQVLHSGLGQPKYAPNSLLVSMVTAGDLGVKSGRGFYDYANGVKQPVVAPSFV
;
A
#
# COMPACT_ATOMS: atom_id res chain seq x y z
N GLY A 1 -5.69 9.55 -8.54
CA GLY A 1 -4.56 8.60 -8.57
C GLY A 1 -4.05 8.32 -7.17
N VAL A 2 -2.89 7.66 -7.09
CA VAL A 2 -2.24 7.27 -5.82
C VAL A 2 -1.86 8.49 -4.96
N SER A 3 -1.34 9.54 -5.61
CA SER A 3 -0.94 10.80 -4.95
C SER A 3 -2.10 11.48 -4.24
N GLU A 4 -3.28 11.53 -4.86
CA GLU A 4 -4.45 12.23 -4.34
C GLU A 4 -5.03 11.54 -3.12
N ILE A 5 -5.09 10.20 -3.12
CA ILE A 5 -5.57 9.40 -1.99
C ILE A 5 -4.73 9.71 -0.74
N ASP A 6 -3.40 9.64 -0.89
CA ASP A 6 -2.49 9.90 0.23
C ASP A 6 -2.48 11.38 0.64
N SER A 7 -2.61 12.30 -0.32
CA SER A 7 -2.66 13.74 -0.04
C SER A 7 -3.93 14.14 0.71
N ILE A 8 -5.09 13.58 0.36
CA ILE A 8 -6.36 13.83 1.08
C ILE A 8 -6.25 13.35 2.52
N MET A 9 -5.66 12.18 2.76
CA MET A 9 -5.51 11.65 4.11
C MET A 9 -4.51 12.46 4.94
N LYS A 10 -3.42 12.96 4.32
CA LYS A 10 -2.45 13.81 5.01
C LYS A 10 -3.00 15.20 5.33
N MET A 11 -3.56 15.89 4.34
CA MET A 11 -4.00 17.28 4.48
C MET A 11 -5.41 17.41 5.06
N GLY A 12 -6.32 16.51 4.69
CA GLY A 12 -7.72 16.55 5.12
C GLY A 12 -7.95 15.93 6.50
N MET A 13 -7.22 14.86 6.82
CA MET A 13 -7.39 14.11 8.08
C MET A 13 -6.20 14.26 9.03
N ALA A 14 -5.25 15.16 8.72
CA ALA A 14 -4.04 15.44 9.50
C ALA A 14 -3.18 14.20 9.83
N HIS A 15 -3.24 13.14 9.01
CA HIS A 15 -2.37 11.99 9.20
C HIS A 15 -0.92 12.30 8.80
N PRO A 16 0.09 11.82 9.56
CA PRO A 16 1.50 12.06 9.24
C PRO A 16 1.95 11.35 7.96
N MET A 17 1.20 10.34 7.51
CA MET A 17 1.48 9.53 6.33
C MET A 17 0.17 9.06 5.71
N GLY A 18 0.12 8.98 4.38
CA GLY A 18 -1.05 8.49 3.68
C GLY A 18 -1.15 6.97 3.77
N PRO A 19 -2.35 6.39 3.60
CA PRO A 19 -2.57 4.97 3.78
C PRO A 19 -1.76 4.10 2.81
N LEU A 20 -1.56 4.53 1.55
CA LEU A 20 -0.80 3.77 0.57
C LEU A 20 0.70 3.80 0.90
N GLN A 21 1.23 4.97 1.26
CA GLN A 21 2.60 5.10 1.75
C GLN A 21 2.83 4.28 3.02
N LEU A 22 1.86 4.28 3.95
CA LEU A 22 1.94 3.50 5.18
C LEU A 22 1.94 1.98 4.91
N ALA A 23 1.04 1.50 4.04
CA ALA A 23 1.01 0.08 3.65
C ALA A 23 2.34 -0.36 3.02
N TYR A 24 3.00 0.53 2.28
CA TYR A 24 4.31 0.27 1.67
C TYR A 24 5.44 0.21 2.68
N PHE A 25 5.35 1.02 3.73
CA PHE A 25 6.30 1.01 4.83
C PHE A 25 6.16 -0.27 5.66
N ILE A 26 4.93 -0.74 5.89
CA ILE A 26 4.64 -2.00 6.58
C ILE A 26 5.07 -3.22 5.74
N GLY A 27 4.77 -3.18 4.44
CA GLY A 27 4.97 -4.27 3.49
C GLY A 27 3.66 -4.86 3.01
N LEU A 28 3.50 -4.97 1.68
CA LEU A 28 2.23 -5.42 1.09
C LEU A 28 1.90 -6.89 1.38
N ASP A 29 2.91 -7.74 1.54
CA ASP A 29 2.74 -9.12 1.97
C ASP A 29 2.18 -9.21 3.39
N VAL A 30 2.66 -8.37 4.31
CA VAL A 30 2.15 -8.30 5.68
C VAL A 30 0.70 -7.82 5.67
N CYS A 31 0.39 -6.77 4.90
CA CYS A 31 -0.99 -6.30 4.73
C CYS A 31 -1.91 -7.40 4.17
N LEU A 32 -1.44 -8.16 3.17
CA LEU A 32 -2.20 -9.28 2.61
C LEU A 32 -2.45 -10.38 3.65
N SER A 33 -1.44 -10.78 4.41
CA SER A 33 -1.59 -11.79 5.47
C SER A 33 -2.58 -11.35 6.55
N ILE A 34 -2.55 -10.08 6.96
CA ILE A 34 -3.51 -9.54 7.92
C ILE A 34 -4.94 -9.62 7.36
N LEU A 35 -5.15 -9.19 6.11
CA LEU A 35 -6.47 -9.26 5.47
C LEU A 35 -6.98 -10.69 5.33
N GLN A 36 -6.12 -11.65 4.99
CA GLN A 36 -6.49 -13.06 4.92
C GLN A 36 -6.94 -13.61 6.29
N VAL A 37 -6.22 -13.26 7.35
CA VAL A 37 -6.59 -13.64 8.73
C VAL A 37 -7.92 -13.00 9.13
N LEU A 38 -8.10 -11.70 8.86
CA LEU A 38 -9.35 -10.98 9.15
C LEU A 38 -10.53 -11.54 8.36
N HIS A 39 -10.34 -11.82 7.07
CA HIS A 39 -11.37 -12.38 6.21
C HIS A 39 -11.76 -13.80 6.66
N SER A 40 -10.78 -14.65 6.95
CA SER A 40 -11.04 -16.01 7.44
C SER A 40 -11.66 -16.03 8.83
N GLY A 41 -11.28 -15.11 9.72
CA GLY A 41 -11.77 -15.07 11.10
C GLY A 41 -13.13 -14.38 11.26
N LEU A 42 -13.41 -13.35 10.45
CA LEU A 42 -14.63 -12.54 10.57
C LEU A 42 -15.66 -12.83 9.47
N GLY A 43 -15.27 -13.48 8.37
CA GLY A 43 -16.17 -13.84 7.27
C GLY A 43 -16.80 -12.67 6.52
N GLN A 44 -16.32 -11.44 6.72
CA GLN A 44 -16.92 -10.24 6.14
C GLN A 44 -16.22 -9.83 4.84
N PRO A 45 -16.96 -9.58 3.74
CA PRO A 45 -16.39 -9.20 2.44
C PRO A 45 -15.51 -7.95 2.46
N LYS A 46 -15.73 -7.03 3.40
CA LYS A 46 -14.92 -5.80 3.56
C LYS A 46 -13.44 -6.07 3.91
N TYR A 47 -13.12 -7.28 4.38
CA TYR A 47 -11.75 -7.71 4.67
C TYR A 47 -11.16 -8.58 3.55
N ALA A 48 -11.92 -8.86 2.49
CA ALA A 48 -11.41 -9.63 1.37
C ALA A 48 -10.25 -8.85 0.70
N PRO A 49 -9.08 -9.47 0.49
CA PRO A 49 -7.99 -8.83 -0.24
C PRO A 49 -8.43 -8.48 -1.67
N ASN A 50 -8.12 -7.27 -2.13
CA ASN A 50 -8.36 -6.87 -3.51
C ASN A 50 -7.39 -7.62 -4.46
N SER A 51 -7.85 -7.96 -5.67
CA SER A 51 -7.04 -8.62 -6.69
C SER A 51 -5.75 -7.88 -7.04
N LEU A 52 -5.75 -6.54 -7.02
CA LEU A 52 -4.54 -5.75 -7.25
C LEU A 52 -3.47 -6.04 -6.18
N LEU A 53 -3.85 -6.05 -4.91
CA LEU A 53 -2.93 -6.34 -3.80
C LEU A 53 -2.34 -7.75 -3.93
N VAL A 54 -3.18 -8.74 -4.24
CA VAL A 54 -2.74 -10.12 -4.44
C VAL A 54 -1.74 -10.22 -5.59
N SER A 55 -2.02 -9.58 -6.73
CA SER A 55 -1.13 -9.57 -7.90
C SER A 55 0.21 -8.92 -7.58
N MET A 56 0.23 -7.79 -6.87
CA MET A 56 1.47 -7.10 -6.48
C MET A 56 2.34 -7.96 -5.56
N VAL A 57 1.75 -8.59 -4.54
CA VAL A 57 2.49 -9.50 -3.65
C VAL A 57 3.02 -10.71 -4.43
N THR A 58 2.22 -11.27 -5.34
CA THR A 58 2.63 -12.41 -6.17
C THR A 58 3.79 -12.04 -7.11
N ALA A 59 3.83 -10.80 -7.61
CA ALA A 59 4.92 -10.28 -8.43
C ALA A 59 6.19 -9.92 -7.64
N GLY A 60 6.13 -9.94 -6.29
CA GLY A 60 7.24 -9.55 -5.42
C GLY A 60 7.37 -8.03 -5.20
N ASP A 61 6.34 -7.26 -5.56
CA ASP A 61 6.27 -5.82 -5.31
C ASP A 61 5.76 -5.58 -3.88
N LEU A 62 6.67 -5.66 -2.92
CA LEU A 62 6.35 -5.67 -1.48
C LEU A 62 6.47 -4.30 -0.82
N GLY A 63 6.77 -3.26 -1.58
CA GLY A 63 7.03 -1.91 -1.07
C GLY A 63 8.50 -1.68 -0.74
N VAL A 64 8.79 -0.94 0.35
CA VAL A 64 10.12 -0.39 0.64
C VAL A 64 11.22 -1.47 0.62
N LYS A 65 10.95 -2.65 1.18
CA LYS A 65 11.90 -3.76 1.24
C LYS A 65 12.25 -4.39 -0.12
N SER A 66 11.40 -4.22 -1.12
CA SER A 66 11.61 -4.68 -2.49
C SER A 66 12.06 -3.56 -3.43
N GLY A 67 11.94 -2.29 -3.00
CA GLY A 67 12.19 -1.11 -3.81
C GLY A 67 11.18 -0.87 -4.93
N ARG A 68 10.06 -1.61 -4.97
CA ARG A 68 9.09 -1.62 -6.08
C ARG A 68 7.64 -1.55 -5.58
N GLY A 69 6.78 -0.90 -6.37
CA GLY A 69 5.32 -0.88 -6.21
C GLY A 69 4.67 0.50 -6.49
N PHE A 70 3.70 0.99 -5.71
CA PHE A 70 2.97 2.26 -5.91
C PHE A 70 3.87 3.50 -5.89
N TYR A 71 4.98 3.43 -5.18
CA TYR A 71 5.97 4.50 -5.15
C TYR A 71 7.38 3.97 -5.40
N ASP A 72 8.17 4.80 -6.06
CA ASP A 72 9.63 4.69 -6.18
C ASP A 72 10.30 5.41 -5.00
N TYR A 73 11.11 4.66 -4.26
CA TYR A 73 11.85 5.10 -3.08
C TYR A 73 13.35 5.27 -3.32
N ALA A 74 13.82 5.25 -4.58
CA ALA A 74 15.23 5.45 -4.92
C ALA A 74 15.82 6.74 -4.29
N ASN A 75 14.99 7.77 -4.12
CA ASN A 75 15.38 9.07 -3.54
C ASN A 75 15.06 9.22 -2.03
N GLY A 76 14.68 8.13 -1.36
CA GLY A 76 14.41 8.09 0.09
C GLY A 76 12.93 8.14 0.48
N VAL A 77 12.67 7.86 1.78
CA VAL A 77 11.33 7.58 2.32
C VAL A 77 10.45 8.82 2.49
N LYS A 78 11.05 10.02 2.58
CA LYS A 78 10.31 11.24 2.95
C LYS A 78 9.49 11.85 1.82
N GLN A 79 9.89 11.66 0.56
CA GLN A 79 9.18 12.18 -0.61
C GLN A 79 9.24 11.16 -1.76
N PRO A 80 8.48 10.06 -1.65
CA PRO A 80 8.53 9.02 -2.65
C PRO A 80 7.72 9.43 -3.90
N VAL A 81 8.24 9.12 -5.08
CA VAL A 81 7.61 9.48 -6.36
C VAL A 81 6.63 8.38 -6.75
N VAL A 82 5.44 8.70 -7.24
CA VAL A 82 4.50 7.66 -7.70
C VAL A 82 5.12 6.89 -8.86
N ALA A 83 5.08 5.56 -8.80
CA ALA A 83 5.67 4.73 -9.85
C ALA A 83 4.93 4.92 -11.19
N PRO A 84 5.62 4.86 -12.34
CA PRO A 84 5.04 5.15 -13.66
C PRO A 84 3.77 4.34 -14.00
N SER A 85 3.65 3.14 -13.44
CA SER A 85 2.47 2.27 -13.63
C SER A 85 1.21 2.78 -12.94
N PHE A 86 1.31 3.81 -12.09
CA PHE A 86 0.23 4.35 -11.25
C PHE A 86 0.09 5.88 -11.33
N VAL A 87 0.79 6.52 -12.28
CA VAL A 87 0.64 7.94 -12.64
C VAL A 87 -0.58 8.12 -13.55
#